data_AF-A0A1Y0CWU3-F1
#
_entry.id   AF-A0A1Y0CWU3-F1
#
_cell.length_a   1.000
_cell.length_b   1.000
_cell.length_c   1.000
_cell.angle_alpha   90.00
_cell.angle_beta   90.00
_cell.angle_gamma   90.00
#
_symmetry.space_group_name_H-M   'P 1'
#
loop_
_entity.id
_entity.type
_entity.pdbx_description
1 polymer ?
#
loop_
_entity_poly.entity_id
_entity_poly.type
_entity_poly.pdbx_seq_one_letter_code
_entity_poly.pdbx_strand_id
1 'polypeptide(L)'
;MWFEPAFILAAIALVVGIVALFVAWSMWRQSQRKLEAMSRLMRELTRTRDSYRKQIEELQAASIGIGNKVGELYRQQDKLSEQHQELALKDPQGKLYSRATRMVQLGADIDEIMAECEMPRAEAELLITLHRQ
;
A
#
# COMPACT_ATOMS: atom_id res chain seq x y z
N MET A 1 83.24 22.33 -41.87
CA MET A 1 82.10 23.23 -41.63
C MET A 1 80.73 22.62 -41.98
N TRP A 2 80.62 21.36 -42.42
CA TRP A 2 79.33 20.72 -42.75
C TRP A 2 78.63 19.98 -41.59
N PHE A 3 79.26 19.89 -40.40
CA PHE A 3 78.72 19.15 -39.26
C PHE A 3 77.65 19.93 -38.49
N GLU A 4 77.64 21.26 -38.54
CA GLU A 4 76.70 22.10 -37.77
C GLU A 4 75.21 21.92 -38.12
N PRO A 5 74.77 21.80 -39.39
CA PRO A 5 73.35 21.61 -39.70
C PRO A 5 72.81 20.24 -39.29
N ALA A 6 73.64 19.20 -39.26
CA ALA A 6 73.23 17.84 -38.87
C ALA A 6 72.87 17.76 -37.37
N PHE A 7 73.62 18.46 -36.52
CA PHE A 7 73.32 18.53 -35.09
C PHE A 7 72.02 19.29 -34.80
N ILE A 8 71.73 20.35 -35.56
CA ILE A 8 70.49 21.13 -35.41
C ILE A 8 69.26 20.28 -35.76
N LEU A 9 69.31 19.53 -36.87
CA LEU A 9 68.21 18.63 -37.26
C LEU A 9 68.00 17.51 -36.24
N ALA A 10 69.07 16.92 -35.71
CA ALA A 10 68.99 15.91 -34.66
C ALA A 10 68.37 16.47 -33.37
N ALA A 11 68.76 17.69 -32.97
CA ALA A 11 68.19 18.35 -31.80
C ALA A 11 66.68 18.63 -31.96
N ILE A 12 66.25 19.11 -33.14
CA ILE A 12 64.84 19.36 -33.43
C ILE A 12 64.03 18.05 -33.38
N ALA A 13 64.53 16.97 -33.99
CA ALA A 13 63.86 15.67 -33.97
C ALA A 13 63.70 15.13 -32.54
N LEU A 14 64.71 15.33 -31.68
CA LEU A 14 64.69 14.91 -30.28
C LEU A 14 63.64 15.72 -29.49
N VAL A 15 63.58 17.04 -29.69
CA VAL A 15 62.58 17.90 -29.05
C VAL A 15 61.16 17.51 -29.48
N VAL A 16 60.92 17.26 -30.77
CA VAL A 16 59.61 16.81 -31.28
C VAL A 16 59.21 15.48 -30.65
N GLY A 17 60.16 14.53 -30.53
CA GLY A 17 59.92 13.25 -29.86
C GLY A 17 59.53 13.41 -28.39
N ILE A 18 60.23 14.26 -27.64
CA ILE A 18 59.92 14.55 -26.23
C ILE A 18 58.53 15.18 -26.10
N VAL A 19 58.20 16.16 -26.95
CA VAL A 19 56.89 16.83 -26.93
C VAL A 19 55.78 15.83 -27.26
N ALA A 20 55.97 14.96 -28.25
CA ALA A 20 55.00 13.92 -28.59
C ALA A 20 54.76 12.94 -27.43
N LEU A 21 55.83 12.49 -26.76
CA LEU A 21 55.72 11.63 -25.56
C LEU A 21 55.03 12.35 -24.40
N PHE A 22 55.32 13.64 -24.19
CA PHE A 22 54.69 14.42 -23.15
C PHE A 22 53.18 14.60 -23.40
N VAL A 23 52.78 14.90 -24.64
CA VAL A 23 51.37 14.99 -25.03
C VAL A 23 50.68 13.64 -24.87
N ALA A 24 51.27 12.55 -25.36
CA ALA A 24 50.72 11.20 -25.20
C ALA A 24 50.55 10.83 -23.72
N TRP A 25 51.54 11.13 -22.88
CA TRP A 25 51.46 10.90 -21.43
C TRP A 25 50.37 11.74 -20.77
N SER A 26 50.22 13.00 -21.17
CA SER A 26 49.18 13.89 -20.65
C SER A 26 47.78 13.44 -21.04
N MET A 27 47.57 13.02 -22.29
CA MET A 27 46.30 12.47 -22.78
C MET A 27 45.98 11.15 -22.10
N TRP A 28 46.98 10.28 -21.90
CA TRP A 28 46.81 9.03 -21.15
C TRP A 28 46.37 9.34 -19.71
N ARG A 29 47.06 10.24 -19.02
CA ARG A 29 46.69 10.68 -17.65
C ARG A 29 45.27 11.25 -17.60
N GLN A 30 44.90 12.07 -18.57
CA GLN A 30 43.56 12.66 -18.62
C GLN A 30 42.48 11.60 -18.88
N SER A 31 42.77 10.63 -19.76
CA SER A 31 41.87 9.50 -20.04
C SER A 31 41.60 8.66 -18.80
N GLN A 32 42.66 8.33 -18.03
CA GLN A 32 42.53 7.59 -16.78
C GLN A 32 41.65 8.33 -15.76
N ARG A 33 41.82 9.65 -15.62
CA ARG A 33 40.96 10.48 -14.74
C ARG A 33 39.49 10.44 -15.14
N LYS A 34 39.19 10.47 -16.46
CA LYS A 34 37.81 10.38 -16.97
C LYS A 34 37.20 9.01 -16.66
N LEU A 35 37.95 7.92 -16.88
CA LEU A 35 37.50 6.57 -16.54
C LEU A 35 37.22 6.44 -15.03
N GLU A 36 38.10 6.96 -14.19
CA GLU A 36 37.89 6.95 -12.74
C GLU A 36 36.62 7.71 -12.34
N ALA A 37 36.41 8.92 -12.86
CA ALA A 37 35.21 9.71 -12.57
C ALA A 37 33.93 8.99 -13.02
N MET A 38 33.93 8.43 -14.23
CA MET A 38 32.80 7.66 -14.75
C MET A 38 32.53 6.41 -13.91
N SER A 39 33.59 5.70 -13.49
CA SER A 39 33.46 4.52 -12.64
C SER A 39 32.87 4.85 -11.26
N ARG A 40 33.18 6.02 -10.70
CA ARG A 40 32.61 6.48 -9.43
C ARG A 40 31.12 6.78 -9.59
N LEU A 41 30.74 7.52 -10.63
CA LEU A 41 29.34 7.80 -10.95
C LEU A 41 28.54 6.50 -11.15
N MET A 42 29.07 5.55 -11.92
CA MET A 42 28.42 4.25 -12.09
C MET A 42 28.23 3.53 -10.75
N ARG A 43 29.24 3.50 -9.89
CA ARG A 43 29.15 2.87 -8.56
C ARG A 43 28.10 3.54 -7.68
N GLU A 44 28.01 4.86 -7.70
CA GLU A 44 26.99 5.60 -6.96
C GLU A 44 25.59 5.29 -7.48
N LEU A 45 25.38 5.32 -8.79
CA LEU A 45 24.11 4.94 -9.41
C LEU A 45 23.71 3.50 -9.07
N THR A 46 24.65 2.56 -9.12
CA THR A 46 24.39 1.15 -8.75
C THR A 46 24.00 1.05 -7.28
N ARG A 47 24.71 1.71 -6.36
CA ARG A 47 24.37 1.73 -4.93
C ARG A 47 22.98 2.29 -4.67
N THR A 48 22.66 3.42 -5.31
CA THR A 48 21.35 4.05 -5.19
C THR A 48 20.26 3.11 -5.71
N ARG A 49 20.46 2.50 -6.88
CA ARG A 49 19.53 1.51 -7.44
C ARG A 49 19.32 0.33 -6.50
N ASP A 50 20.39 -0.22 -5.93
CA ASP A 50 20.30 -1.34 -5.00
C ASP A 50 19.54 -0.97 -3.72
N SER A 51 19.74 0.26 -3.22
CA SER A 51 18.99 0.76 -2.06
C SER A 51 17.50 0.89 -2.34
N TYR A 52 17.11 1.38 -3.51
CA TYR A 52 15.70 1.45 -3.92
C TYR A 52 15.11 0.05 -4.13
N ARG A 53 15.88 -0.87 -4.71
CA ARG A 53 15.44 -2.25 -4.91
C ARG A 53 15.11 -2.92 -3.57
N LYS A 54 15.96 -2.72 -2.56
CA LYS A 54 15.70 -3.20 -1.19
C LYS A 54 14.43 -2.59 -0.57
N GLN A 55 14.25 -1.28 -0.70
CA GLN A 55 13.04 -0.61 -0.21
C GLN A 55 11.77 -1.16 -0.88
N ILE A 56 11.82 -1.44 -2.18
CA ILE A 56 10.69 -2.04 -2.89
C ILE A 56 10.41 -3.47 -2.39
N GLU A 57 11.45 -4.27 -2.16
CA GLU A 57 11.30 -5.63 -1.60
C GLU A 57 10.67 -5.59 -0.20
N GLU A 58 11.08 -4.65 0.66
CA GLU A 58 10.49 -4.43 1.98
C GLU A 58 9.02 -3.99 1.88
N LEU A 59 8.69 -3.06 0.97
CA LEU A 59 7.33 -2.61 0.74
C LEU A 59 6.43 -3.71 0.17
N GLN A 60 6.94 -4.56 -0.72
CA GLN A 60 6.19 -5.71 -1.23
C GLN A 60 5.85 -6.68 -0.12
N ALA A 61 6.82 -7.02 0.74
CA ALA A 61 6.58 -7.86 1.90
C ALA A 61 5.54 -7.26 2.85
N ALA A 62 5.63 -5.95 3.11
CA ALA A 62 4.66 -5.22 3.92
C ALA A 62 3.25 -5.24 3.30
N SER A 63 3.15 -5.02 1.99
CA SER A 63 1.88 -5.04 1.26
C SER A 63 1.19 -6.40 1.31
N ILE A 64 1.95 -7.50 1.22
CA ILE A 64 1.41 -8.86 1.37
C ILE A 64 0.86 -9.06 2.78
N GLY A 65 1.59 -8.60 3.80
CA GLY A 65 1.13 -8.65 5.20
C GLY A 65 -0.18 -7.90 5.41
N ILE A 66 -0.30 -6.69 4.85
CA ILE A 66 -1.54 -5.89 4.91
C ILE A 66 -2.68 -6.62 4.19
N GLY A 67 -2.44 -7.17 2.99
CA GLY A 67 -3.47 -7.92 2.24
C GLY A 67 -4.04 -9.10 3.04
N ASN A 68 -3.16 -9.86 3.71
CA ASN A 68 -3.59 -10.95 4.59
C ASN A 68 -4.42 -10.45 5.78
N LYS A 69 -4.03 -9.34 6.41
CA LYS A 69 -4.77 -8.74 7.53
C LYS A 69 -6.13 -8.19 7.12
N VAL A 70 -6.20 -7.54 5.97
CA VAL A 70 -7.47 -7.08 5.39
C VAL A 70 -8.38 -8.28 5.09
N GLY A 71 -7.86 -9.36 4.50
CA GLY A 71 -8.63 -10.58 4.29
C GLY A 71 -9.12 -11.24 5.57
N GLU A 72 -8.30 -11.23 6.63
CA GLU A 72 -8.70 -11.70 7.96
C GLU A 72 -9.84 -10.86 8.55
N LEU A 73 -9.75 -9.53 8.44
CA LEU A 73 -10.80 -8.61 8.88
C LEU A 73 -12.10 -8.79 8.10
N TYR A 74 -12.04 -8.98 6.78
CA TYR A 74 -13.24 -9.28 5.98
C TYR A 74 -13.93 -10.56 6.43
N ARG A 75 -13.18 -11.63 6.72
CA ARG A 75 -13.76 -12.88 7.26
C ARG A 75 -14.39 -12.69 8.62
N GLN A 76 -13.77 -11.89 9.50
CA GLN A 76 -14.34 -11.58 10.80
C GLN A 76 -15.63 -10.76 10.67
N GLN A 77 -15.64 -9.77 9.77
CA GLN A 77 -16.83 -8.99 9.47
C GLN A 77 -17.97 -9.88 8.97
N ASP A 78 -17.69 -10.77 8.03
CA ASP A 78 -18.70 -11.66 7.44
C ASP A 78 -19.31 -12.58 8.51
N LYS A 79 -18.45 -13.16 9.36
CA LYS A 79 -18.90 -13.96 10.50
C LYS A 79 -19.74 -13.15 11.50
N LEU A 80 -19.36 -11.91 11.79
CA LEU A 80 -20.18 -11.04 12.63
C LEU A 80 -21.53 -10.73 11.98
N SER A 81 -21.55 -10.51 10.66
CA SER A 81 -22.77 -10.26 9.91
C SER A 81 -23.71 -11.46 9.96
N GLU A 82 -23.19 -12.67 9.76
CA GLU A 82 -23.96 -13.91 9.92
C GLU A 82 -24.52 -14.04 11.34
N GLN A 83 -23.70 -13.79 12.37
CA GLN A 83 -24.16 -13.83 13.76
C GLN A 83 -25.25 -12.79 14.04
N HIS A 84 -25.11 -11.58 13.50
CA HIS A 84 -26.14 -10.54 13.61
C HIS A 84 -27.44 -10.95 12.92
N GLN A 85 -27.34 -11.58 11.74
CA GLN A 85 -28.51 -12.10 11.05
C GLN A 85 -29.18 -13.22 11.85
N GLU A 86 -28.41 -14.17 12.39
CA GLU A 86 -28.96 -15.21 13.28
C GLU A 86 -29.65 -14.62 14.51
N LEU A 87 -29.06 -13.60 15.14
CA LEU A 87 -29.66 -12.91 16.29
C LEU A 87 -30.94 -12.18 15.89
N ALA A 88 -30.98 -11.52 14.73
CA ALA A 88 -32.18 -10.87 14.22
C ALA A 88 -33.30 -11.88 13.90
N LEU A 89 -32.96 -13.08 13.39
CA LEU A 89 -33.94 -14.16 13.21
C LEU A 89 -34.41 -14.77 14.53
N LYS A 90 -33.53 -14.77 15.55
CA LYS A 90 -33.78 -15.24 16.92
C LYS A 90 -34.35 -14.17 17.84
N ASP A 91 -34.97 -13.11 17.31
CA ASP A 91 -35.82 -12.23 18.11
C ASP A 91 -37.30 -12.68 18.02
N PRO A 92 -37.73 -13.71 18.79
CA PRO A 92 -39.13 -14.11 18.84
C PRO A 92 -40.02 -13.01 19.43
N GLN A 93 -39.46 -12.16 20.31
CA GLN A 93 -40.16 -11.02 20.89
C GLN A 93 -40.49 -10.00 19.79
N GLY A 94 -39.55 -9.63 18.93
CA GLY A 94 -39.79 -8.73 17.79
C GLY A 94 -40.88 -9.23 16.82
N LYS A 95 -40.97 -10.54 16.57
CA LYS A 95 -42.06 -11.12 15.77
C LYS A 95 -43.43 -11.00 16.46
N LEU A 96 -43.51 -11.32 17.75
CA LEU A 96 -44.73 -11.18 18.55
C LEU A 96 -45.19 -9.71 18.58
N TYR A 97 -44.28 -8.77 18.80
CA TYR A 97 -44.56 -7.33 18.77
C TYR A 97 -45.02 -6.85 17.39
N SER A 98 -44.39 -7.30 16.30
CA SER A 98 -44.81 -6.94 14.94
C SER A 98 -46.21 -7.48 14.59
N ARG A 99 -46.56 -8.65 15.11
CA ARG A 99 -47.89 -9.27 14.97
C ARG A 99 -48.94 -8.53 15.78
N ALA A 100 -48.66 -8.25 17.05
CA ALA A 100 -49.50 -7.47 17.94
C ALA A 100 -49.81 -6.09 17.34
N THR A 101 -48.78 -5.40 16.83
CA THR A 101 -48.93 -4.10 16.17
C THR A 101 -49.88 -4.15 14.97
N ARG A 102 -49.82 -5.20 14.14
CA ARG A 102 -50.75 -5.36 13.01
C ARG A 102 -52.19 -5.63 13.49
N MET A 103 -52.37 -6.39 14.57
CA MET A 103 -53.70 -6.61 15.18
C MET A 103 -54.28 -5.31 15.75
N VAL A 104 -53.47 -4.47 16.39
CA VAL A 104 -53.88 -3.13 16.83
C VAL A 104 -54.35 -2.28 15.64
N GLN A 105 -53.60 -2.27 14.53
CA GLN A 105 -53.99 -1.52 13.31
C GLN A 105 -55.30 -2.02 12.69
N LEU A 106 -55.62 -3.31 12.85
CA LEU A 106 -56.89 -3.90 12.41
C LEU A 106 -58.04 -3.66 13.42
N GLY A 107 -57.76 -3.03 14.56
CA GLY A 107 -58.74 -2.71 15.59
C GLY A 107 -59.07 -3.87 16.54
N ALA A 108 -58.18 -4.85 16.70
CA ALA A 108 -58.33 -5.93 17.66
C ALA A 108 -58.41 -5.40 19.11
N ASP A 109 -59.20 -6.07 19.95
CA ASP A 109 -59.39 -5.69 21.35
C ASP A 109 -58.22 -6.16 22.24
N ILE A 110 -58.08 -5.55 23.43
CA ILE A 110 -57.00 -5.88 24.39
C ILE A 110 -56.96 -7.37 24.71
N ASP A 111 -58.12 -7.97 24.97
CA ASP A 111 -58.20 -9.39 25.36
C ASP A 111 -57.79 -10.33 24.22
N GLU A 112 -58.07 -9.95 22.97
CA GLU A 112 -57.70 -10.69 21.76
C GLU A 112 -56.18 -10.64 21.51
N ILE A 113 -55.57 -9.46 21.71
CA ILE A 113 -54.11 -9.27 21.59
C ILE A 113 -53.37 -10.04 22.69
N MET A 114 -53.89 -10.02 23.93
CA MET A 114 -53.31 -10.77 25.05
C MET A 114 -53.33 -12.28 24.80
N ALA A 115 -54.44 -12.81 24.27
CA ALA A 115 -54.58 -14.24 23.99
C ALA A 115 -53.71 -14.71 22.82
N GLU A 116 -53.62 -13.94 21.75
CA GLU A 116 -52.95 -14.37 20.51
C GLU A 116 -51.44 -14.06 20.48
N CYS A 117 -51.00 -13.02 21.20
CA CYS A 117 -49.59 -12.61 21.27
C CYS A 117 -48.92 -12.98 22.61
N GLU A 118 -49.63 -13.69 23.50
CA GLU A 118 -49.17 -14.18 24.81
C GLU A 118 -48.50 -13.09 25.67
N MET A 119 -48.99 -11.85 25.58
CA MET A 119 -48.36 -10.69 26.21
C MET A 119 -49.20 -10.15 27.39
N PRO A 120 -48.57 -9.65 28.45
CA PRO A 120 -49.26 -9.13 29.62
C PRO A 120 -50.08 -7.89 29.28
N ARG A 121 -51.18 -7.69 30.02
CA ARG A 121 -52.13 -6.60 29.81
C ARG A 121 -51.49 -5.21 29.71
N ALA A 122 -50.49 -4.95 30.56
CA ALA A 122 -49.78 -3.67 30.57
C ALA A 122 -49.00 -3.40 29.26
N GLU A 123 -48.46 -4.43 28.60
CA GLU A 123 -47.79 -4.29 27.29
C GLU A 123 -48.81 -4.07 26.16
N ALA A 124 -49.94 -4.79 26.19
CA ALA A 124 -51.01 -4.62 25.21
C ALA A 124 -51.65 -3.21 25.29
N GLU A 125 -51.94 -2.72 26.50
CA GLU A 125 -52.46 -1.37 26.73
C GLU A 125 -51.49 -0.27 26.24
N LEU A 126 -50.19 -0.45 26.49
CA LEU A 126 -49.15 0.46 26.02
C LEU A 126 -49.10 0.50 24.49
N LEU A 127 -49.11 -0.66 23.82
CA LEU A 127 -49.06 -0.76 22.35
C LEU A 127 -50.24 -0.07 21.66
N ILE A 128 -51.45 -0.26 22.19
CA ILE A 128 -52.66 0.39 21.67
C ILE A 128 -52.57 1.90 21.87
N THR A 129 -52.11 2.36 23.03
CA THR A 129 -51.96 3.79 23.31
C THR A 129 -50.94 4.46 22.38
N LEU A 130 -49.84 3.76 22.07
CA LEU A 130 -48.79 4.26 21.19
C LEU A 130 -49.22 4.37 19.72
N HIS A 131 -50.07 3.45 19.24
CA HIS A 131 -50.51 3.37 17.84
C HIS A 131 -51.88 4.01 17.56
N ARG A 132 -52.61 4.44 18.59
CA ARG A 132 -53.90 5.15 18.46
C ARG A 132 -53.74 6.68 18.40
N GLN A 133 -52.50 7.17 18.46
CA GLN A 133 -52.11 8.53 18.05
C GLN A 133 -51.75 8.56 16.58
#